data_AF-A0A7J8WSM3-F1
#
_entry.id   AF-A0A7J8WSM3-F1
#
_cell.length_a   1.000
_cell.length_b   1.000
_cell.length_c   1.000
_cell.angle_alpha   90.00
_cell.angle_beta   90.00
_cell.angle_gamma   90.00
#
_symmetry.space_group_name_H-M   'P 1'
#
loop_
_entity.id
_entity.type
_entity.pdbx_description
1 polymer ?
#
loop_
_entity_poly.entity_id
_entity_poly.type
_entity_poly.pdbx_seq_one_letter_code
_entity_poly.pdbx_strand_id
1 'polypeptide(L)'
;MVYLAFLLFFNLISCFLSSSHAQNANLNLPLRAVNLGNWLVTEGWMQPSRFDGIVNKDLLDGTQVQFLSTRLNKYLCAESGGETIIVANRA
;
A
#
# COMPACT_ATOMS: atom_id res chain seq x y z
N MET A 1 -7.86 21.31 40.34
CA MET A 1 -8.81 20.19 40.31
C MET A 1 -9.49 20.01 38.96
N VAL A 2 -10.08 21.05 38.35
CA VAL A 2 -10.79 20.96 37.06
C VAL A 2 -9.89 20.51 35.89
N TYR A 3 -8.70 21.07 35.75
CA TYR A 3 -7.77 20.72 34.67
C TYR A 3 -7.31 19.25 34.72
N LEU A 4 -7.09 18.71 35.93
CA LEU A 4 -6.71 17.32 36.14
C LEU A 4 -7.84 16.36 35.71
N ALA A 5 -9.10 16.74 35.95
CA ALA A 5 -10.25 15.97 35.50
C ALA A 5 -10.38 15.96 33.96
N PHE A 6 -10.15 17.11 33.29
CA PHE A 6 -10.13 17.16 31.82
C PHE A 6 -9.00 16.31 31.23
N LEU A 7 -7.81 16.38 31.81
CA LEU A 7 -6.65 15.64 31.32
C LEU A 7 -6.85 14.13 31.47
N LEU A 8 -7.45 13.67 32.58
CA LEU A 8 -7.86 12.28 32.77
C LEU A 8 -8.97 11.85 31.80
N PHE A 9 -9.92 12.73 31.52
CA PHE A 9 -11.00 12.46 30.56
C PHE A 9 -10.48 12.28 29.12
N PHE A 10 -9.59 13.17 28.67
CA PHE A 10 -8.94 13.02 27.35
C PHE A 10 -8.05 11.77 27.29
N ASN A 11 -7.36 11.43 28.39
CA ASN A 11 -6.56 10.21 28.46
C ASN A 11 -7.43 8.94 28.36
N LEU A 12 -8.56 8.90 29.07
CA LEU A 12 -9.55 7.83 28.97
C LEU A 12 -10.09 7.68 27.54
N ILE A 13 -10.47 8.78 26.88
CA ILE A 13 -10.95 8.75 25.48
C ILE A 13 -9.88 8.19 24.53
N SER A 14 -8.61 8.56 24.72
CA SER A 14 -7.52 8.04 23.90
C SER A 14 -7.31 6.53 24.07
N CYS A 15 -7.51 5.99 25.28
CA CYS A 15 -7.44 4.55 25.53
C CYS A 15 -8.60 3.77 24.89
N PHE A 16 -9.80 4.36 24.80
CA PHE A 16 -10.96 3.71 24.16
C PHE A 16 -10.88 3.74 22.63
N LEU A 17 -10.30 4.80 22.04
CA LEU A 17 -10.22 4.95 20.58
C LEU A 17 -9.05 4.21 19.94
N SER A 18 -8.04 3.79 20.71
CA SER A 18 -6.91 2.98 20.23
C SER A 18 -7.18 1.47 20.27
N SER A 19 -8.41 1.06 19.99
CA SER A 19 -8.65 -0.33 19.58
C SER A 19 -8.35 -0.44 18.08
N SER A 20 -7.07 -0.37 17.70
CA SER A 20 -6.63 -0.95 16.43
C SER A 20 -6.85 -2.45 16.55
N HIS A 21 -8.09 -2.89 16.30
CA HIS A 21 -8.43 -4.28 16.06
C HIS A 21 -7.76 -4.68 14.74
N ALA A 22 -6.43 -4.80 14.74
CA ALA A 22 -5.74 -5.68 13.82
C ALA A 22 -6.31 -7.06 14.15
N GLN A 23 -7.09 -7.57 13.21
CA GLN A 23 -7.99 -8.72 13.37
C GLN A 23 -7.21 -9.94 13.90
N ASN A 24 -7.21 -10.14 15.21
CA ASN A 24 -6.72 -11.34 15.89
C ASN A 24 -7.89 -12.25 16.31
N ALA A 25 -9.01 -12.13 15.61
CA ALA A 25 -10.04 -13.15 15.59
C ALA A 25 -9.75 -14.01 14.36
N ASN A 26 -9.80 -15.33 14.51
CA ASN A 26 -9.72 -16.29 13.40
C ASN A 26 -11.02 -16.18 12.56
N LEU A 27 -11.22 -15.01 11.95
CA LEU A 27 -12.36 -14.73 11.11
C LEU A 27 -12.04 -15.38 9.77
N ASN A 28 -12.84 -16.40 9.44
CA ASN A 28 -12.85 -17.00 8.12
C ASN A 28 -13.52 -16.01 7.14
N LEU A 29 -12.85 -14.88 6.91
CA LEU A 29 -13.30 -13.87 5.97
C LEU A 29 -13.12 -14.43 4.56
N PRO A 30 -14.09 -14.22 3.64
CA PRO A 30 -13.95 -14.63 2.25
C PRO A 30 -12.85 -13.83 1.51
N LEU A 31 -12.33 -12.78 2.13
CA LEU A 31 -11.28 -11.91 1.62
C LEU A 31 -10.17 -11.82 2.66
N ARG A 32 -8.94 -12.19 2.28
CA ARG A 32 -7.75 -11.83 3.03
C ARG A 32 -7.23 -10.51 2.44
N ALA A 33 -6.88 -9.56 3.29
CA ALA A 33 -6.27 -8.31 2.84
C ALA A 33 -5.02 -8.08 3.68
N VAL A 34 -3.93 -7.67 3.03
CA VAL A 34 -2.70 -7.28 3.69
C VAL A 34 -2.63 -5.76 3.73
N ASN A 35 -2.29 -5.18 4.87
CA ASN A 35 -2.08 -3.73 4.96
C ASN A 35 -0.69 -3.41 4.41
N LEU A 36 -0.63 -2.94 3.16
CA LEU A 36 0.58 -2.46 2.50
C LEU A 36 0.51 -0.93 2.31
N GLY A 37 0.18 -0.19 3.38
CA GLY A 37 0.25 1.27 3.36
C GLY A 37 -0.75 1.94 2.40
N ASN A 38 -2.02 1.51 2.44
CA ASN A 38 -3.13 1.94 1.57
C ASN A 38 -3.07 1.45 0.12
N TRP A 39 -2.16 0.53 -0.21
CA TRP A 39 -2.14 -0.14 -1.52
C TRP A 39 -2.96 -1.42 -1.48
N LEU A 40 -3.84 -1.59 -2.46
CA LEU A 40 -4.51 -2.85 -2.71
C LEU A 40 -3.58 -3.71 -3.58
N VAL A 41 -3.01 -4.76 -2.99
CA VAL A 41 -2.13 -5.69 -3.72
C VAL A 41 -2.90 -6.97 -4.04
N THR A 42 -2.84 -7.37 -5.31
CA THR A 42 -3.32 -8.66 -5.78
C THR A 42 -2.28 -9.73 -5.43
N GLU A 43 -2.67 -10.75 -4.68
CA GLU A 43 -1.78 -11.86 -4.30
C GLU A 43 -2.16 -13.14 -5.06
N GLY A 44 -1.22 -14.06 -5.27
CA GLY A 44 -1.41 -15.24 -6.11
C GLY A 44 -2.47 -16.24 -5.64
N TRP A 45 -2.94 -16.14 -4.39
CA TRP A 45 -4.06 -16.94 -3.87
C TRP A 45 -5.44 -16.34 -4.18
N MET A 46 -5.50 -15.07 -4.63
CA MET A 46 -6.75 -14.41 -5.01
C MET A 46 -7.24 -14.93 -6.36
N GLN A 47 -8.55 -15.10 -6.51
CA GLN A 47 -9.13 -15.54 -7.77
C GLN A 47 -9.05 -14.42 -8.83
N PRO A 48 -8.35 -14.62 -9.97
CA PRO A 48 -8.11 -13.55 -10.95
C PRO A 48 -9.39 -12.93 -11.55
N SER A 49 -10.43 -13.74 -11.76
CA SER A 49 -11.70 -13.29 -12.35
C SER A 49 -12.45 -12.23 -11.52
N ARG A 50 -12.09 -12.07 -10.24
CA ARG A 50 -12.65 -11.02 -9.37
C ARG A 50 -12.22 -9.62 -9.82
N PHE A 51 -11.17 -9.52 -10.62
CA PHE A 51 -10.58 -8.26 -11.08
C PHE A 51 -10.90 -7.94 -12.55
N ASP A 52 -11.74 -8.76 -13.22
CA ASP A 52 -12.01 -8.60 -14.66
C ASP A 52 -12.71 -7.30 -15.04
N GLY A 53 -13.46 -6.71 -14.10
CA GLY A 53 -14.15 -5.43 -14.29
C GLY A 53 -13.27 -4.19 -14.08
N ILE A 54 -11.98 -4.34 -13.75
CA ILE A 54 -11.07 -3.21 -13.60
C ILE A 54 -10.65 -2.70 -14.98
N VAL A 55 -10.81 -1.40 -15.19
CA VAL A 55 -10.34 -0.71 -16.40
C VAL A 55 -8.81 -0.60 -16.35
N ASN A 56 -8.12 -0.78 -17.49
CA ASN A 56 -6.64 -0.79 -17.60
C ASN A 56 -5.96 -1.87 -16.75
N LYS A 57 -6.49 -3.10 -16.78
CA LYS A 57 -6.00 -4.23 -15.98
C LYS A 57 -4.66 -4.83 -16.43
N ASP A 58 -4.06 -4.28 -17.49
CA ASP A 58 -2.87 -4.83 -18.18
C ASP A 58 -1.60 -4.84 -17.31
N LEU A 59 -1.60 -4.14 -16.16
CA LEU A 59 -0.47 -4.09 -15.22
C LEU A 59 -0.79 -4.73 -13.85
N LEU A 60 -1.94 -5.40 -13.70
CA LEU A 60 -2.35 -6.02 -12.44
C LEU A 60 -1.77 -7.42 -12.22
N ASP A 61 -1.12 -7.98 -13.25
CA ASP A 61 -0.53 -9.32 -13.26
C ASP A 61 0.95 -9.34 -12.85
N GLY A 62 1.52 -8.18 -12.49
CA GLY A 62 2.93 -8.05 -12.15
C GLY A 62 3.86 -7.99 -13.38
N THR A 63 3.34 -7.66 -14.56
CA THR A 63 4.14 -7.43 -15.76
C THR A 63 5.26 -6.41 -15.50
N GLN A 64 6.49 -6.77 -15.85
CA GLN A 64 7.63 -5.87 -15.77
C GLN A 64 7.56 -4.84 -16.91
N VAL A 65 7.66 -3.57 -16.56
CA VAL A 65 7.65 -2.45 -17.51
C VAL A 65 8.96 -1.68 -17.48
N GLN A 66 9.31 -1.09 -18.61
CA GLN A 66 10.41 -0.14 -18.73
C GLN A 66 9.86 1.22 -19.16
N PHE A 67 10.36 2.28 -18.53
CA PHE A 67 9.95 3.65 -18.83
C PHE A 67 11.01 4.33 -19.67
N LEU A 68 10.62 4.85 -20.83
CA LEU A 68 11.49 5.57 -21.76
C LEU A 68 11.25 7.07 -21.64
N SER A 69 12.31 7.85 -21.43
CA SER A 69 12.25 9.30 -21.54
C SER A 69 12.14 9.71 -23.00
N THR A 70 11.03 10.33 -23.41
CA THR A 70 10.84 10.80 -24.79
C THR A 70 11.77 11.94 -25.17
N ARG A 71 12.20 12.76 -24.20
CA ARG A 71 13.14 13.87 -24.44
C ARG A 71 14.58 13.39 -24.62
N LEU A 72 15.00 12.40 -23.82
CA LEU A 72 16.39 11.93 -23.80
C LEU A 72 16.60 10.66 -24.64
N ASN A 73 15.51 10.00 -25.03
CA ASN A 73 15.51 8.68 -25.69
C ASN A 73 16.34 7.65 -24.93
N LYS A 74 16.14 7.61 -23.60
CA LYS A 74 16.84 6.71 -22.66
C LYS A 74 15.90 6.12 -21.63
N TYR A 75 16.14 4.89 -21.24
CA TYR A 75 15.35 4.19 -20.23
C TYR A 75 15.71 4.65 -18.81
N LEU A 76 14.70 4.67 -17.94
CA LEU A 76 14.85 4.91 -16.52
C LEU A 76 15.56 3.74 -15.85
N CYS A 77 16.53 4.03 -14.98
CA CYS A 77 17.14 3.03 -14.11
C CYS A 77 17.42 3.58 -12.71
N ALA A 78 17.43 2.67 -11.75
CA ALA A 78 17.94 2.89 -10.41
C ALA A 78 19.47 2.77 -10.44
N GLU A 79 20.17 3.89 -10.39
CA GLU A 79 21.63 3.88 -10.31
C GLU A 79 22.07 3.49 -8.90
N SER A 80 23.16 2.73 -8.78
CA SER A 80 23.74 2.29 -7.51
C SER A 80 22.77 1.59 -6.54
N GLY A 81 21.77 0.86 -7.06
CA GLY A 81 20.84 0.09 -6.23
C GLY A 81 19.57 0.83 -5.84
N GLY A 82 19.38 2.08 -6.28
CA GLY A 82 18.11 2.80 -6.13
C GLY A 82 17.89 3.32 -4.72
N GLU A 83 18.50 4.46 -4.44
CA GLU A 83 18.21 5.24 -3.23
C GLU A 83 17.06 6.22 -3.53
N THR A 84 17.35 7.52 -3.60
CA THR A 84 16.32 8.56 -3.73
C THR A 84 16.06 9.00 -5.17
N ILE A 85 16.94 8.66 -6.11
CA ILE A 85 16.93 9.20 -7.48
C ILE A 85 16.86 8.07 -8.50
N ILE A 86 15.98 8.25 -9.48
CA ILE A 86 15.89 7.45 -10.70
C ILE A 86 16.40 8.31 -11.86
N VAL A 87 17.30 7.75 -12.69
CA VAL A 87 17.95 8.48 -13.79
C VAL A 87 17.59 7.89 -15.14
N ALA A 88 17.45 8.73 -16.16
CA ALA A 88 17.20 8.33 -17.54
C ALA A 88 18.51 8.21 -18.33
N ASN A 89 19.31 7.16 -18.06
CA ASN A 89 20.66 7.04 -18.62
C ASN A 89 20.95 5.71 -19.33
N ARG A 90 20.01 4.77 -19.37
CA ARG A 90 20.20 3.47 -20.07
C ARG A 90 19.79 3.56 -21.53
N ALA A 91 20.59 2.95 -22.40
CA ALA A 91 20.33 2.80 -23.83
C ALA A 91 19.50 1.55 -24.11
#